data_AF-A0A174N137-F1
#
_entry.id   AF-A0A174N137-F1
#
_cell.length_a   1.000
_cell.length_b   1.000
_cell.length_c   1.000
_cell.angle_alpha   90.00
_cell.angle_beta   90.00
_cell.angle_gamma   90.00
#
_symmetry.space_group_name_H-M   'P 1'
#
loop_
_entity.id
_entity.type
_entity.pdbx_description
1 polymer ?
#
loop_
_entity_poly.entity_id
_entity_poly.type
_entity_poly.pdbx_seq_one_letter_code
_entity_poly.pdbx_strand_id
1 'polypeptide(L)'
;MKIIIDLDDEQEAMSFPASTIYRKLCDEYYKQIALQNKLNYWSAQTSCDSCARELYAQIKGRKPNVKNLILTYSDAEECFKLFKCFFDIWYMEFNRCH
;
A
#
# COMPACT_ATOMS: atom_id res chain seq x y z
N MET A 1 1.53 14.89 -0.68
CA MET A 1 2.47 14.45 -1.76
C MET A 1 1.69 13.69 -2.83
N LYS A 2 1.88 14.00 -4.12
CA LYS A 2 1.25 13.31 -5.25
C LYS A 2 2.28 12.32 -5.84
N ILE A 3 2.18 11.05 -5.45
CA ILE A 3 2.95 9.97 -6.06
C ILE A 3 2.14 9.46 -7.25
N ILE A 4 2.75 9.47 -8.43
CA ILE A 4 2.21 8.85 -9.65
C ILE A 4 2.89 7.50 -9.76
N ILE A 5 2.10 6.43 -9.78
CA ILE A 5 2.60 5.08 -10.00
C ILE A 5 2.36 4.80 -11.48
N ASP A 6 3.40 4.94 -12.30
CA ASP A 6 3.38 4.49 -13.68
C ASP A 6 3.44 2.96 -13.65
N LEU A 7 2.27 2.33 -13.79
CA LEU A 7 2.21 0.93 -14.18
C LEU A 7 2.50 0.92 -15.68
N ASP A 8 3.76 0.67 -16.05
CA ASP A 8 4.30 0.83 -17.41
C ASP A 8 3.56 0.05 -18.52
N ASP A 9 2.53 -0.74 -18.25
CA ASP A 9 1.57 -1.23 -19.24
C ASP A 9 0.24 -1.60 -18.55
N GLU A 10 -0.86 -0.90 -18.85
CA GLU A 10 -2.22 -1.28 -18.38
C GLU A 10 -2.54 -2.77 -18.70
N GLN A 11 -1.95 -3.30 -19.77
CA GLN A 11 -2.07 -4.70 -20.19
C GLN A 11 -1.24 -5.68 -19.35
N GLU A 12 -0.06 -5.29 -18.84
CA GLU A 12 0.67 -6.10 -17.85
C GLU A 12 -0.03 -6.04 -16.48
N ALA A 13 -0.56 -4.88 -16.09
CA ALA A 13 -1.28 -4.72 -14.82
C ALA A 13 -2.51 -5.66 -14.73
N MET A 14 -3.23 -5.86 -15.84
CA MET A 14 -4.34 -6.83 -15.92
C MET A 14 -3.89 -8.30 -15.95
N SER A 15 -2.61 -8.57 -16.23
CA SER A 15 -2.06 -9.93 -16.26
C SER A 15 -1.67 -10.46 -14.88
N PHE A 16 -1.55 -9.58 -13.88
CA PHE A 16 -1.22 -9.96 -12.51
C PHE A 16 -2.48 -10.13 -11.64
N PRO A 17 -2.46 -11.06 -10.67
CA PRO A 17 -3.48 -11.10 -9.63
C PRO A 17 -3.59 -9.76 -8.91
N ALA A 18 -4.80 -9.32 -8.58
CA ALA A 18 -5.03 -8.04 -7.89
C ALA A 18 -4.24 -7.91 -6.57
N SER A 19 -4.04 -9.00 -5.84
CA SER A 19 -3.17 -9.05 -4.66
C SER A 19 -1.71 -8.69 -4.96
N THR A 20 -1.22 -9.03 -6.15
CA THR A 20 0.14 -8.70 -6.61
C THR A 20 0.22 -7.22 -6.95
N ILE A 21 -0.80 -6.67 -7.62
CA ILE A 21 -0.90 -5.23 -7.90
C ILE A 21 -0.88 -4.44 -6.60
N TYR A 22 -1.74 -4.77 -5.64
CA TYR A 22 -1.76 -4.13 -4.32
C TYR A 22 -0.37 -4.09 -3.67
N ARG A 23 0.33 -5.23 -3.65
CA ARG A 23 1.68 -5.29 -3.06
C ARG A 23 2.68 -4.42 -3.82
N LYS A 24 2.65 -4.42 -5.15
CA LYS A 24 3.50 -3.53 -5.99
C LYS A 24 3.23 -2.06 -5.67
N LEU A 25 1.97 -1.65 -5.54
CA LEU A 25 1.61 -0.27 -5.18
C LEU A 25 2.21 0.14 -3.83
N CYS A 26 2.07 -0.72 -2.81
CA CYS A 26 2.63 -0.47 -1.48
C CYS A 26 4.17 -0.43 -1.48
N ASP A 27 4.82 -1.35 -2.21
CA ASP A 27 6.28 -1.42 -2.35
C ASP A 27 6.84 -0.17 -3.04
N GLU A 28 6.21 0.25 -4.14
CA GLU A 28 6.65 1.40 -4.92
C GLU A 28 6.52 2.69 -4.11
N TYR A 29 5.37 2.91 -3.48
CA TYR A 29 5.15 4.06 -2.62
C TYR A 29 6.15 4.11 -1.45
N TYR A 30 6.41 2.98 -0.79
CA TYR A 30 7.42 2.89 0.27
C TYR A 30 8.82 3.24 -0.24
N LYS A 31 9.26 2.64 -1.36
CA LYS A 31 10.58 2.87 -1.94
C LYS A 31 10.79 4.33 -2.29
N GLN A 32 9.80 4.99 -2.85
CA GLN A 32 9.89 6.41 -3.19
C GLN A 32 10.14 7.27 -1.95
N ILE A 33 9.40 7.04 -0.85
CA ILE A 33 9.61 7.78 0.40
C ILE A 33 10.98 7.46 1.02
N ALA A 34 11.35 6.17 1.08
CA ALA A 34 12.64 5.74 1.61
C ALA A 34 13.81 6.36 0.82
N LEU A 35 13.73 6.38 -0.51
CA LEU A 35 14.73 6.96 -1.40
C LEU A 35 14.84 8.48 -1.22
N GLN A 36 13.70 9.18 -1.19
CA GLN A 36 13.66 10.64 -0.99
C GLN A 36 14.32 11.07 0.32
N ASN A 37 14.13 10.30 1.39
CA ASN A 37 14.67 10.60 2.71
C ASN A 37 16.04 9.98 2.98
N LYS A 38 16.53 9.11 2.09
CA LYS A 38 17.75 8.30 2.29
C LYS A 38 17.70 7.50 3.60
N LEU A 39 16.52 7.05 3.99
CA LEU A 39 16.27 6.33 5.23
C LEU A 39 15.51 5.04 4.93
N ASN A 40 15.83 3.99 5.69
CA ASN A 40 15.07 2.75 5.69
C ASN A 40 14.12 2.76 6.89
N TYR A 41 12.82 2.82 6.64
CA TYR A 41 11.80 2.84 7.68
C TYR A 41 11.42 1.41 8.06
N TRP A 42 12.31 0.79 8.85
CA TRP A 42 12.15 -0.58 9.33
C TRP A 42 10.76 -0.81 9.92
N SER A 43 10.11 -1.89 9.48
CA SER A 43 8.76 -2.33 9.90
C SER A 43 7.59 -1.39 9.55
N ALA A 44 7.81 -0.13 9.18
CA ALA A 44 6.73 0.81 8.86
C ALA A 44 5.83 0.28 7.74
N GLN A 45 6.45 -0.28 6.69
CA GLN A 45 5.72 -0.86 5.57
C GLN A 45 4.82 -2.03 6.00
N THR A 46 5.37 -2.98 6.77
CA THR A 46 4.63 -4.17 7.23
C THR A 46 3.51 -3.81 8.21
N SER A 47 3.76 -2.87 9.12
CA SER A 47 2.76 -2.40 10.09
C SER A 47 1.62 -1.66 9.38
N CYS A 48 1.93 -0.74 8.47
CA CYS A 48 0.92 0.00 7.72
C CYS A 48 0.11 -0.91 6.78
N ASP A 49 0.75 -1.89 6.14
CA ASP A 49 0.06 -2.91 5.33
C ASP A 49 -0.93 -3.72 6.18
N SER A 50 -0.50 -4.17 7.35
CA SER A 50 -1.39 -4.92 8.25
C SER A 50 -2.59 -4.08 8.68
N CYS A 51 -2.39 -2.83 9.09
CA CYS A 51 -3.49 -1.92 9.45
C CYS A 51 -4.45 -1.67 8.27
N ALA A 52 -3.91 -1.44 7.07
CA ALA A 52 -4.71 -1.22 5.87
C ALA A 52 -5.60 -2.42 5.55
N ARG A 53 -5.03 -3.64 5.60
CA ARG A 53 -5.76 -4.86 5.30
C ARG A 53 -6.82 -5.20 6.33
N GLU A 54 -6.53 -5.00 7.61
CA GLU A 54 -7.52 -5.21 8.67
C GLU A 54 -8.72 -4.25 8.52
N LEU A 55 -8.45 -2.96 8.29
CA LEU A 55 -9.51 -1.98 8.07
C LEU A 55 -10.31 -2.28 6.79
N TYR A 56 -9.62 -2.60 5.69
CA TYR A 56 -10.28 -2.92 4.43
C TYR A 56 -11.13 -4.19 4.53
N ALA A 57 -10.65 -5.20 5.28
CA ALA A 57 -11.39 -6.41 5.56
C ALA A 57 -12.68 -6.14 6.34
N GLN A 58 -12.63 -5.26 7.34
CA GLN A 58 -13.83 -4.80 8.05
C GLN A 58 -14.81 -4.08 7.11
N ILE A 59 -14.32 -3.17 6.27
CA ILE A 59 -15.15 -2.43 5.30
C ILE A 59 -15.86 -3.38 4.33
N LYS A 60 -15.17 -4.41 3.82
CA LYS A 60 -15.74 -5.36 2.85
C LYS A 60 -16.43 -6.56 3.48
N GLY A 61 -16.39 -6.73 4.81
CA GLY A 61 -16.87 -7.93 5.50
C GLY A 61 -16.11 -9.20 5.09
N ARG A 62 -14.82 -9.09 4.76
CA ARG A 62 -13.94 -10.18 4.30
C ARG A 62 -12.91 -10.54 5.37
N LYS A 63 -12.17 -11.63 5.16
CA LYS A 63 -11.00 -11.96 6.00
C LYS A 63 -9.79 -11.12 5.55
N PRO A 64 -8.88 -10.73 6.47
CA PRO A 64 -7.74 -9.84 6.18
C PRO A 64 -6.59 -10.49 5.36
N ASN A 65 -6.78 -11.72 4.89
CA ASN A 65 -5.81 -12.39 4.04
C ASN A 65 -5.79 -11.75 2.65
N VAL A 66 -4.63 -11.23 2.22
CA VAL A 66 -4.43 -10.48 0.96
C VAL A 66 -5.11 -11.15 -0.24
N LYS A 67 -4.89 -12.46 -0.44
CA LYS A 67 -5.38 -13.19 -1.63
C LYS A 67 -6.91 -13.30 -1.67
N ASN A 68 -7.55 -13.34 -0.50
CA ASN A 68 -9.00 -13.45 -0.37
C ASN A 68 -9.67 -12.09 -0.11
N LEU A 69 -8.87 -11.07 0.18
CA LEU A 69 -9.31 -9.71 0.47
C LEU A 69 -9.32 -8.87 -0.81
N ILE A 70 -8.25 -8.98 -1.60
CA ILE A 70 -7.98 -8.18 -2.81
C ILE A 70 -8.27 -9.05 -4.04
N LEU A 71 -9.50 -8.98 -4.53
CA LEU A 71 -10.01 -9.86 -5.60
C LEU A 71 -10.00 -9.16 -6.97
N THR A 72 -10.14 -7.84 -6.98
CA THR A 72 -10.24 -7.01 -8.18
C THR A 72 -9.19 -5.91 -8.17
N TYR A 73 -8.89 -5.34 -9.35
CA TYR A 73 -8.00 -4.18 -9.44
C TYR A 73 -8.53 -2.99 -8.60
N SER A 74 -9.84 -2.77 -8.60
CA SER A 74 -10.48 -1.78 -7.74
C SER A 74 -10.25 -2.07 -6.24
N ASP A 75 -10.28 -3.34 -5.81
CA ASP A 75 -9.91 -3.68 -4.43
C ASP A 75 -8.47 -3.30 -4.11
N ALA A 76 -7.56 -3.51 -5.07
CA ALA A 76 -6.15 -3.19 -4.89
C ALA A 76 -5.95 -1.68 -4.70
N GLU A 77 -6.60 -0.86 -5.52
CA GLU A 77 -6.54 0.60 -5.40
C GLU A 77 -7.18 1.11 -4.11
N GLU A 78 -8.35 0.59 -3.73
CA GLU A 78 -9.05 0.99 -2.51
C GLU A 78 -8.24 0.65 -1.26
N CYS A 79 -7.71 -0.59 -1.16
CA CYS A 79 -6.87 -0.98 -0.04
C CYS A 79 -5.54 -0.21 -0.03
N PHE A 80 -4.97 0.08 -1.19
CA PHE A 80 -3.76 0.91 -1.29
C PHE A 80 -4.00 2.34 -0.79
N LYS A 81 -5.16 2.95 -1.05
CA LYS A 81 -5.50 4.27 -0.50
C LYS A 81 -5.45 4.29 1.03
N LEU A 82 -5.92 3.21 1.67
CA LEU A 82 -5.83 3.04 3.13
C LEU A 82 -4.39 2.89 3.59
N PHE A 83 -3.59 2.04 2.92
CA PHE A 83 -2.16 1.90 3.19
C PHE A 83 -1.43 3.24 3.12
N LYS A 84 -1.65 4.00 2.04
CA LYS A 84 -1.07 5.33 1.86
C LYS A 84 -1.44 6.27 3.01
N CYS A 85 -2.70 6.26 3.46
CA CYS A 85 -3.14 7.08 4.58
C CYS A 85 -2.41 6.71 5.89
N PHE A 86 -2.34 5.42 6.22
CA PHE A 86 -1.60 4.96 7.40
C PHE A 86 -0.13 5.33 7.33
N PHE A 87 0.50 5.13 6.17
CA PHE A 87 1.91 5.42 5.98
C PHE A 87 2.22 6.92 6.02
N ASP A 88 1.40 7.76 5.37
CA ASP A 88 1.54 9.23 5.40
C ASP A 88 1.49 9.74 6.87
N ILE A 89 0.56 9.23 7.69
CA ILE A 89 0.44 9.58 9.12
C ILE A 89 1.65 9.09 9.90
N TRP A 90 2.03 7.81 9.74
CA TRP A 90 3.19 7.24 10.42
C TRP A 90 4.46 8.04 10.12
N TYR A 91 4.68 8.38 8.85
CA TYR A 91 5.83 9.14 8.39
C TYR A 91 5.84 10.56 8.97
N MET A 92 4.68 11.23 8.99
CA MET A 92 4.54 12.54 9.61
C MET A 92 4.92 12.52 11.09
N GLU A 93 4.42 11.54 11.85
CA GLU A 93 4.72 11.42 13.27
C GLU A 93 6.18 11.02 13.53
N PHE A 94 6.76 10.14 12.70
CA PHE A 94 8.16 9.75 12.79
C PHE A 94 9.09 10.97 12.69
N ASN A 95 8.88 11.83 11.69
CA ASN A 95 9.65 13.07 11.48
C ASN A 95 9.33 14.16 12.51
N ARG A 96 8.22 14.05 13.23
CA ARG A 96 7.94 14.96 14.35
C ARG A 96 8.77 14.60 15.58
N CYS A 97 9.11 13.33 15.73
CA CYS A 97 9.83 12.80 16.89
C CYS A 97 11.35 12.72 16.70
N HIS A 98 11.85 12.87 15.47
CA HIS A 98 13.26 12.76 15.08
C HIS A 98 13.66 13.92 14.19
#